data_AF-A0A1I8J0W2-F1
#
_entry.id   AF-A0A1I8J0W2-F1
#
_cell.length_a   1.000
_cell.length_b   1.000
_cell.length_c   1.000
_cell.angle_alpha   90.00
_cell.angle_beta   90.00
_cell.angle_gamma   90.00
#
_symmetry.space_group_name_H-M   'P 1'
#
loop_
_entity.id
_entity.type
_entity.pdbx_description
1 polymer ?
#
loop_
_entity_poly.entity_id
_entity_poly.type
_entity_poly.pdbx_seq_one_letter_code
_entity_poly.pdbx_strand_id
1 'polypeptide(L)' 'DCCAKALNKFDILVDGSVCNQVRRSTPFTVSNFICNAHGSKIRILSRSNPAEPVTICEFMAYGIQEF' A
#
# COMPACT_ATOMS: atom_id res chain seq x y z
N ASP A 1 -2.16 -4.90 20.22
CA ASP A 1 -3.19 -4.62 19.20
C ASP A 1 -2.54 -3.79 18.11
N CYS A 2 -2.14 -4.43 17.01
CA CYS A 2 -1.40 -3.75 15.97
C CYS A 2 -2.30 -3.56 14.74
N CYS A 3 -2.21 -2.34 14.22
CA CYS A 3 -2.24 -2.02 12.80
C CYS A 3 -3.59 -2.05 12.07
N ALA A 4 -4.60 -2.81 12.49
CA ALA A 4 -5.81 -2.93 11.67
C ALA A 4 -6.50 -1.58 11.37
N LYS A 5 -6.44 -0.63 12.32
CA LYS A 5 -6.96 0.74 12.15
C LYS A 5 -5.97 1.69 11.45
N ALA A 6 -4.66 1.43 11.59
CA ALA A 6 -3.59 2.27 11.05
C ALA A 6 -3.08 1.81 9.67
N LEU A 7 -3.50 0.64 9.19
CA LEU A 7 -3.20 0.06 7.89
C LEU A 7 -4.29 0.45 6.87
N ASN A 8 -4.49 1.75 6.65
CA ASN A 8 -5.53 2.22 5.73
C ASN A 8 -5.23 3.64 5.25
N LYS A 9 -6.00 4.12 4.26
CA LYS A 9 -5.90 5.47 3.69
C LYS A 9 -4.49 5.78 3.16
N PHE A 10 -3.96 4.90 2.33
CA PHE A 10 -2.68 5.08 1.67
C PHE A 10 -2.74 4.73 0.18
N ASP A 11 -1.85 5.31 -0.61
CA ASP A 11 -1.68 4.97 -2.02
C ASP A 11 -0.44 4.07 -2.18
N ILE A 12 -0.50 3.13 -3.12
CA ILE A 12 0.63 2.32 -3.56
C ILE A 12 1.08 2.88 -4.91
N LEU A 13 2.35 3.27 -5.00
CA LEU A 13 2.93 3.83 -6.21
C LEU A 13 4.05 2.92 -6.72
N VAL A 14 4.15 2.79 -8.04
CA VAL A 14 5.27 2.18 -8.75
C VAL A 14 5.93 3.26 -9.61
N ASP A 15 7.21 3.53 -9.39
CA ASP A 15 7.99 4.59 -10.05
C ASP A 15 7.30 5.97 -10.05
N GLY A 16 6.59 6.27 -8.97
CA GLY A 16 5.90 7.55 -8.78
C GLY A 16 4.50 7.62 -9.38
N SER A 17 4.06 6.61 -10.13
CA SER A 17 2.69 6.48 -10.61
C SER A 17 1.83 5.69 -9.62
N VAL A 18 0.64 6.20 -9.29
CA VAL A 18 -0.29 5.49 -8.41
C VAL A 18 -0.80 4.23 -9.11
N CYS A 19 -0.48 3.06 -8.59
CA CYS A 19 -0.97 1.78 -9.11
C CYS A 19 -2.18 1.25 -8.33
N ASN A 20 -2.32 1.62 -7.05
CA ASN A 20 -3.50 1.27 -6.25
C ASN A 20 -3.78 2.32 -5.17
N GLN A 21 -5.04 2.44 -4.76
CA GLN A 21 -5.47 3.34 -3.69
C GLN A 21 -6.23 2.55 -2.62
N VAL A 22 -5.67 2.50 -1.42
CA VAL A 22 -6.22 1.71 -0.31
C VAL A 22 -7.05 2.60 0.60
N ARG A 23 -8.37 2.49 0.48
CA ARG A 23 -9.35 3.22 1.30
C ARG A 23 -10.49 2.26 1.71
N ARG A 24 -10.25 1.41 2.71
CA ARG A 24 -11.24 0.45 3.21
C ARG A 24 -12.16 1.12 4.22
N SER A 25 -13.45 0.79 4.18
CA SER A 25 -14.40 1.21 5.24
C SER A 25 -14.26 0.35 6.49
N THR A 26 -13.87 -0.92 6.31
CA THR A 26 -13.62 -1.88 7.39
C THR A 26 -12.12 -2.04 7.67
N PRO A 27 -11.69 -2.09 8.94
CA PRO A 27 -10.32 -2.43 9.32
C PRO A 27 -9.91 -3.80 8.78
N PHE A 28 -8.64 -3.97 8.43
CA PHE A 28 -8.09 -5.25 7.98
C PHE A 28 -6.65 -5.42 8.51
N THR A 29 -6.23 -6.67 8.69
CA THR A 29 -4.88 -7.02 9.16
C THR A 29 -3.97 -7.46 8.02
N VAL A 30 -4.51 -8.20 7.04
CA VAL A 30 -3.81 -8.69 5.85
C VAL A 30 -4.71 -8.49 4.63
N SER A 31 -4.16 -8.00 3.53
CA SER A 31 -4.89 -7.88 2.26
C SER A 31 -3.92 -7.87 1.08
N ASN A 32 -4.39 -8.39 -0.05
CA ASN A 32 -3.66 -8.36 -1.32
C ASN A 32 -4.22 -7.25 -2.19
N PHE A 33 -3.32 -6.49 -2.83
CA PHE A 33 -3.66 -5.42 -3.76
C PHE A 33 -2.99 -5.69 -5.10
N ILE A 34 -3.77 -5.58 -6.18
CA ILE A 34 -3.24 -5.77 -7.53
C ILE A 34 -2.63 -4.45 -8.00
N CYS A 35 -1.37 -4.51 -8.46
CA CYS A 35 -0.71 -3.42 -9.19
C CYS A 35 -0.24 -3.97 -10.53
N ASN A 36 -0.94 -3.60 -11.61
CA ASN A 36 -0.56 -3.94 -12.99
C ASN A 36 0.41 -2.89 -13.52
N ALA A 37 1.58 -2.77 -12.89
CA ALA A 37 2.56 -1.75 -13.19
C ALA A 37 3.97 -2.36 -13.28
N HIS A 38 4.79 -1.83 -14.18
CA HIS A 38 6.20 -2.13 -14.32
C HIS A 38 7.03 -1.03 -13.66
N GLY A 39 8.06 -1.39 -12.91
CA GLY A 39 8.98 -0.41 -12.33
C GLY A 39 9.97 -0.99 -11.34
N SER A 40 10.84 -0.11 -10.85
CA SER A 40 11.96 -0.46 -9.97
C SER A 40 11.73 -0.10 -8.50
N LYS A 41 10.78 0.80 -8.22
CA LYS A 41 10.53 1.33 -6.88
C LYS A 41 9.06 1.32 -6.52
N ILE A 42 8.74 0.66 -5.41
CA ILE A 42 7.42 0.75 -4.76
C ILE A 42 7.48 1.79 -3.64
N ARG A 43 6.45 2.64 -3.56
CA ARG A 43 6.26 3.59 -2.45
C ARG A 43 4.86 3.44 -1.86
N ILE A 44 4.78 3.30 -0.55
CA ILE A 44 3.55 3.43 0.22
C ILE A 44 3.45 4.88 0.71
N LEU A 45 2.37 5.57 0.33
CA LEU A 45 2.18 6.98 0.63
C LEU A 45 0.92 7.17 1.49
N SER A 46 1.07 7.67 2.71
CA SER A 46 -0.08 8.02 3.56
C SER A 46 -0.93 9.12 2.89
N ARG A 47 -2.26 8.96 2.95
CA ARG A 47 -3.27 9.90 2.42
C ARG A 47 -4.32 10.25 3.48
N SER A 48 -4.07 9.90 4.74
CA SER A 48 -4.92 10.30 5.87
C SER A 48 -4.92 11.82 6.06
N ASN A 49 -6.06 12.36 6.48
CA ASN A 49 -6.20 13.75 6.93
C ASN A 49 -7.01 13.77 8.24
N PRO A 50 -6.45 14.17 9.40
CA PRO A 50 -5.07 14.60 9.60
C PRO A 50 -4.04 13.51 9.25
N ALA A 51 -2.78 13.90 9.06
CA ALA A 51 -1.72 12.97 8.70
C ALA A 51 -1.43 11.99 9.86
N GLU A 52 -1.69 10.71 9.61
CA GLU A 52 -1.47 9.60 10.51
C GLU A 52 -0.42 8.66 9.88
N PRO A 53 0.44 8.03 10.70
CA PRO A 53 1.40 7.06 10.22
C PRO A 53 0.69 5.80 9.72
N VAL A 54 1.18 5.25 8.60
CA VAL A 54 0.78 3.92 8.13
C VAL A 54 1.65 2.90 8.84
N THR A 55 1.04 1.98 9.60
CA THR A 55 1.78 0.90 10.28
C THR A 55 1.65 -0.40 9.52
N ILE A 56 2.77 -0.95 9.07
CA ILE A 56 2.85 -2.20 8.32
C ILE A 56 3.77 -3.16 9.08
N CYS A 57 3.28 -4.36 9.38
CA CYS A 57 4.12 -5.41 9.96
C CYS A 57 4.96 -6.12 8.91
N GLU A 58 4.35 -6.39 7.75
CA GLU A 58 4.96 -7.15 6.67
C GLU A 58 4.51 -6.59 5.32
N PHE A 59 5.45 -6.54 4.38
CA PHE A 59 5.21 -6.10 3.01
C PHE A 59 5.81 -7.11 2.06
N MET A 60 4.99 -7.63 1.14
CA MET A 60 5.41 -8.55 0.10
C MET A 60 5.02 -7.98 -1.26
N ALA A 61 5.99 -7.94 -2.18
CA ALA A 61 5.77 -7.56 -3.57
C ALA A 61 5.95 -8.79 -4.46
N TYR A 62 4.95 -9.06 -5.30
CA TYR A 62 4.94 -10.17 -6.24
C TYR A 62 4.94 -9.64 -7.67
N GLY A 63 5.73 -10.25 -8.53
CA GLY A 63 5.84 -9.90 -9.93
C GLY A 63 6.78 -10.85 -10.67
N ILE A 64 6.95 -10.60 -11.96
CA ILE A 64 7.98 -11.23 -12.78
C ILE A 64 9.09 -10.21 -13.02
N GLN A 65 10.32 -10.69 -13.17
CA GLN A 65 11.42 -9.85 -13.63
C GLN A 65 11.41 -9.84 -15.16
N GLU A 66 11.25 -8.65 -15.74
CA GLU A 66 11.42 -8.44 -17.17
C GLU A 66 12.90 -8.11 -17.45
N PHE A 67 13.44 -8.71 -18.52
CA PHE A 67 14.86 -8.64 -18.90
C PHE A 67 15.06 -7.69 -20.09
#